data_AF-A0A1G5T2A5-F1
#
_entry.id   AF-A0A1G5T2A5-F1
#
_cell.length_a   1.000
_cell.length_b   1.000
_cell.length_c   1.000
_cell.angle_alpha   90.00
_cell.angle_beta   90.00
_cell.angle_gamma   90.00
#
_symmetry.space_group_name_H-M   'P 1'
#
loop_
_entity.id
_entity.type
_entity.pdbx_description
1 polymer ?
#
loop_
_entity_poly.entity_id
_entity_poly.type
_entity_poly.pdbx_seq_one_letter_code
_entity_poly.pdbx_strand_id
1 'polypeptide(L)'
;MNHVNLFVAFFALTAAFTANAGVLENGSWSASGCGVMPETPVIDSSSADAFNRSVGAINAWQKQMQVYHDCMIKEANADSLTINQAATAGQGRINEIVEKINAEVAAGKQKVEQSQSASPSLSPPPGAAPGSLTY
;
A
#
# COMPACT_ATOMS: atom_id res chain seq x y z
N MET A 1 41.97 -33.92 -9.10
CA MET A 1 41.05 -34.76 -9.91
C MET A 1 39.95 -35.25 -8.97
N ASN A 2 38.64 -35.01 -9.08
CA ASN A 2 37.78 -34.18 -9.92
C ASN A 2 36.57 -33.83 -9.04
N HIS A 3 36.36 -32.56 -8.69
CA HIS A 3 35.13 -32.06 -8.07
C HIS A 3 34.21 -31.56 -9.18
N VAL A 4 33.62 -32.49 -9.94
CA VAL A 4 32.57 -32.18 -10.90
C VAL A 4 31.39 -33.01 -10.48
N ASN A 5 30.43 -32.39 -9.79
CA ASN A 5 29.01 -32.80 -9.71
C ASN A 5 28.31 -32.10 -8.54
N LEU A 6 28.15 -30.76 -8.59
CA LEU A 6 27.07 -30.09 -7.84
C LEU A 6 26.85 -28.62 -8.25
N PHE A 7 26.77 -28.30 -9.56
CA PHE A 7 26.54 -26.91 -9.98
C PHE A 7 25.57 -26.75 -11.15
N VAL A 8 24.62 -27.67 -11.32
CA VAL A 8 23.62 -27.55 -12.39
C VAL A 8 22.23 -27.91 -11.87
N ALA A 9 21.63 -27.04 -11.06
CA ALA A 9 20.17 -26.95 -10.88
C ALA A 9 19.79 -25.72 -10.04
N PHE A 10 20.32 -24.55 -10.39
CA PHE A 10 19.80 -23.27 -9.89
C PHE A 10 19.50 -22.35 -11.09
N PHE A 11 18.82 -22.90 -12.12
CA PHE A 11 18.08 -22.05 -13.04
C PHE A 11 16.85 -21.58 -12.28
N ALA A 12 17.05 -20.51 -11.51
CA ALA A 12 15.99 -19.73 -10.91
C ALA A 12 15.00 -19.40 -12.03
N LEU A 13 13.77 -19.91 -11.90
CA LEU A 13 12.60 -19.34 -12.56
C LEU A 13 12.42 -17.93 -12.01
N THR A 14 13.20 -16.97 -12.50
CA THR A 14 12.81 -15.57 -12.47
C THR A 14 11.72 -15.43 -13.52
N ALA A 15 10.51 -15.88 -13.18
CA ALA A 15 9.32 -15.30 -13.77
C ALA A 15 9.40 -13.82 -13.40
N ALA A 16 9.93 -13.01 -14.31
CA ALA A 16 9.77 -11.58 -14.25
C ALA A 16 8.26 -11.38 -14.34
N PHE A 17 7.62 -11.24 -13.19
CA PHE A 17 6.34 -10.56 -13.12
C PHE A 17 6.66 -9.18 -13.66
N THR A 18 6.40 -8.94 -14.94
CA THR A 18 6.23 -7.60 -15.44
C THR A 18 5.12 -7.05 -14.56
N ALA A 19 5.48 -6.25 -13.56
CA ALA A 19 4.52 -5.53 -12.76
C ALA A 19 3.85 -4.56 -13.73
N ASN A 20 2.77 -5.01 -14.37
CA ASN A 20 1.90 -4.17 -15.19
C ASN A 20 1.01 -3.39 -14.24
N ALA A 21 1.64 -2.66 -13.31
CA ALA A 21 0.94 -1.68 -12.52
C ALA A 21 0.74 -0.48 -13.45
N GLY A 22 -0.50 -0.06 -13.63
CA GLY A 22 -0.80 1.19 -14.27
C GLY A 22 -0.21 2.36 -13.49
N VAL A 23 -0.17 3.52 -14.13
CA VAL A 23 0.30 4.76 -13.52
C VAL A 23 -0.92 5.55 -13.08
N LEU A 24 -0.95 5.95 -11.80
CA LEU A 24 -1.92 6.91 -11.27
C LEU A 24 -1.20 8.25 -11.06
N GLU A 25 -1.49 9.22 -11.91
CA GLU A 25 -0.92 10.57 -11.85
C GLU A 25 -2.05 11.61 -11.81
N ASN A 26 -2.04 12.49 -10.80
CA ASN A 26 -3.01 13.57 -10.66
C ASN A 26 -4.49 13.13 -10.77
N GLY A 27 -4.82 11.93 -10.25
CA GLY A 27 -6.16 11.37 -10.32
C GLY A 27 -6.53 10.74 -11.66
N SER A 28 -5.62 10.71 -12.63
CA SER A 28 -5.76 9.98 -13.89
C SER A 28 -4.99 8.68 -13.82
N TRP A 29 -5.67 7.57 -14.07
CA TRP A 29 -5.05 6.25 -14.17
C TRP A 29 -4.91 5.83 -15.62
N SER A 30 -3.75 5.28 -15.98
CA SER A 30 -3.50 4.66 -17.28
C SER A 30 -2.91 3.26 -17.10
N ALA A 31 -3.47 2.29 -17.81
CA ALA A 31 -2.89 0.94 -17.92
C ALA A 31 -1.48 0.99 -18.50
N SER A 32 -0.63 0.07 -18.07
CA SER A 32 0.74 -0.06 -18.60
C SER A 32 0.89 -1.20 -19.59
N GLY A 33 0.01 -2.22 -19.54
CA GLY A 33 0.11 -3.42 -20.38
C GLY A 33 -0.91 -3.53 -21.52
N CYS A 34 -1.95 -2.68 -21.55
CA CYS A 34 -3.05 -2.83 -22.50
C CYS A 34 -2.79 -2.30 -23.93
N GLY A 35 -1.62 -1.70 -24.16
CA GLY A 35 -1.30 -1.07 -25.44
C GLY A 35 -2.08 0.21 -25.68
N VAL A 36 -2.29 0.55 -26.95
CA VAL A 36 -2.99 1.78 -27.36
C VAL A 36 -4.47 1.52 -27.60
N MET A 37 -5.31 2.50 -27.28
CA MET A 37 -6.73 2.47 -27.62
C MET A 37 -6.90 2.40 -29.15
N PRO A 38 -7.65 1.41 -29.68
CA PRO A 38 -7.97 1.33 -31.10
C PRO A 38 -8.68 2.59 -31.61
N GLU A 39 -8.18 3.16 -32.70
CA GLU A 39 -8.76 4.37 -33.32
C GLU A 39 -10.13 4.08 -33.93
N THR A 40 -11.10 4.97 -33.66
CA THR A 40 -12.46 4.86 -34.18
C THR A 40 -12.46 5.00 -35.71
N PRO A 41 -13.03 4.03 -36.45
CA PRO A 41 -13.05 4.10 -37.91
C PRO A 41 -14.01 5.19 -38.40
N VAL A 42 -13.65 5.82 -39.53
CA VAL A 42 -14.53 6.76 -40.25
C VAL A 42 -15.54 5.99 -41.08
N ILE A 43 -16.81 6.41 -41.01
CA ILE A 43 -17.91 5.82 -41.79
C ILE A 43 -18.06 6.58 -43.09
N ASP A 44 -17.87 5.89 -44.22
CA ASP A 44 -18.05 6.45 -45.55
C ASP A 44 -19.40 5.99 -46.11
N SER A 45 -20.36 6.92 -46.20
CA SER A 45 -21.70 6.67 -46.74
C SER A 45 -21.87 7.19 -48.17
N SER A 46 -20.79 7.48 -48.90
CA SER A 46 -20.84 8.04 -50.26
C SER A 46 -21.40 7.08 -51.30
N SER A 47 -21.31 5.77 -51.06
CA SER A 47 -21.83 4.70 -51.91
C SER A 47 -22.08 3.43 -51.10
N ALA A 48 -22.86 2.50 -51.66
CA ALA A 48 -23.09 1.19 -51.02
C ALA A 48 -21.79 0.42 -50.79
N ASP A 49 -20.86 0.45 -51.75
CA ASP A 49 -19.57 -0.23 -51.62
C ASP A 49 -18.68 0.41 -50.55
N ALA A 50 -18.67 1.74 -50.47
CA ALA A 50 -17.93 2.46 -49.44
C ALA A 50 -18.48 2.14 -48.04
N PHE A 51 -19.80 2.14 -47.90
CA PHE A 51 -20.45 1.82 -46.65
C PHE A 51 -20.18 0.37 -46.21
N ASN A 52 -20.25 -0.59 -47.14
CA ASN A 52 -19.93 -1.99 -46.86
C ASN A 52 -18.47 -2.17 -46.38
N ARG A 53 -17.52 -1.39 -46.92
CA ARG A 53 -16.14 -1.38 -46.40
C ARG A 53 -16.07 -0.81 -44.97
N SER A 54 -16.80 0.27 -44.68
CA SER A 54 -16.89 0.82 -43.33
C SER A 54 -17.49 -0.18 -42.33
N VAL A 55 -18.50 -0.97 -42.72
CA VAL A 55 -19.05 -2.04 -41.87
C VAL A 55 -17.97 -3.07 -41.51
N GLY A 56 -17.13 -3.47 -42.48
CA GLY A 56 -15.98 -4.34 -42.22
C GLY A 56 -14.98 -3.74 -41.22
N ALA A 57 -14.66 -2.45 -41.37
CA ALA A 57 -13.76 -1.74 -40.47
C ALA A 57 -14.33 -1.63 -39.05
N ILE A 58 -15.63 -1.34 -38.90
CA ILE A 58 -16.33 -1.30 -37.60
C ILE A 58 -16.26 -2.66 -36.90
N ASN A 59 -16.52 -3.75 -37.61
CA ASN A 59 -16.47 -5.09 -37.03
C ASN A 59 -15.07 -5.46 -36.53
N ALA A 60 -14.03 -5.04 -37.24
CA ALA A 60 -12.64 -5.23 -36.81
C ALA A 60 -12.30 -4.38 -35.59
N TRP A 61 -12.67 -3.09 -35.62
CA TRP A 61 -12.48 -2.15 -34.52
C TRP A 61 -13.20 -2.62 -33.25
N GLN A 62 -14.45 -3.08 -33.33
CA GLN A 62 -15.20 -3.60 -32.19
C GLN A 62 -14.47 -4.74 -31.49
N LYS A 63 -13.90 -5.68 -32.25
CA LYS A 63 -13.12 -6.80 -31.67
C LYS A 63 -11.87 -6.30 -30.95
N GLN A 64 -11.13 -5.38 -31.56
CA GLN A 64 -9.93 -4.81 -30.96
C GLN A 64 -10.27 -3.99 -29.71
N MET A 65 -11.35 -3.21 -29.74
CA MET A 65 -11.83 -2.42 -28.60
C MET A 65 -12.26 -3.31 -27.43
N GLN A 66 -12.93 -4.43 -27.69
CA GLN A 66 -13.29 -5.38 -26.64
C GLN A 66 -12.04 -5.94 -25.96
N VAL A 67 -11.03 -6.36 -26.73
CA VAL A 67 -9.76 -6.84 -26.17
C VAL A 67 -9.06 -5.77 -25.33
N TYR A 68 -8.99 -4.54 -25.83
CA TYR A 68 -8.41 -3.41 -25.09
C TYR A 68 -9.18 -3.12 -23.79
N HIS A 69 -10.51 -3.08 -23.86
CA HIS A 69 -11.38 -2.79 -22.73
C HIS A 69 -11.32 -3.87 -21.65
N ASP A 70 -11.31 -5.15 -22.04
CA ASP A 70 -11.18 -6.27 -21.12
C ASP A 70 -9.82 -6.23 -20.39
N CYS A 71 -8.75 -5.87 -21.11
CA CYS A 71 -7.45 -5.64 -20.50
C CYS A 71 -7.51 -4.49 -19.48
N MET A 72 -8.09 -3.35 -19.86
CA MET A 72 -8.23 -2.18 -18.98
C MET A 72 -8.95 -2.53 -17.68
N ILE A 73 -10.06 -3.27 -17.77
CA ILE A 73 -10.80 -3.75 -16.59
C ILE A 73 -9.92 -4.62 -15.70
N LYS A 74 -9.19 -5.56 -16.29
CA LYS A 74 -8.33 -6.50 -15.56
C LYS A 74 -7.23 -5.76 -14.78
N GLU A 75 -6.50 -4.86 -15.44
CA GLU A 75 -5.42 -4.11 -14.80
C GLU A 75 -5.96 -3.14 -13.74
N ALA A 76 -7.02 -2.38 -14.04
CA ALA A 76 -7.59 -1.42 -13.09
C ALA A 76 -8.05 -2.11 -11.80
N ASN A 77 -8.67 -3.28 -11.90
CA ASN A 77 -9.13 -4.04 -10.74
C ASN A 77 -7.95 -4.60 -9.93
N ALA A 78 -6.91 -5.10 -10.58
CA ALA A 78 -5.71 -5.62 -9.91
C ALA A 78 -4.95 -4.52 -9.16
N ASP A 79 -4.81 -3.36 -9.79
CA ASP A 79 -4.16 -2.18 -9.19
C ASP A 79 -4.97 -1.64 -8.02
N SER A 80 -6.29 -1.46 -8.22
CA SER A 80 -7.17 -1.00 -7.14
C SER A 80 -7.11 -1.91 -5.93
N LEU A 81 -7.15 -3.24 -6.12
CA LEU A 81 -7.01 -4.19 -5.03
C LEU A 81 -5.68 -4.04 -4.29
N THR A 82 -4.59 -3.96 -5.04
CA THR A 82 -3.22 -3.84 -4.50
C THR A 82 -3.04 -2.54 -3.72
N ILE A 83 -3.50 -1.41 -4.28
CA ILE A 83 -3.44 -0.09 -3.63
C ILE A 83 -4.26 -0.12 -2.33
N ASN A 84 -5.48 -0.67 -2.35
CA ASN A 84 -6.32 -0.75 -1.16
C ASN A 84 -5.69 -1.63 -0.06
N GLN A 85 -5.11 -2.77 -0.42
CA GLN A 85 -4.40 -3.64 0.51
C GLN A 85 -3.18 -2.94 1.12
N ALA A 86 -2.36 -2.28 0.29
CA ALA A 86 -1.19 -1.55 0.74
C ALA A 86 -1.56 -0.38 1.66
N ALA A 87 -2.59 0.39 1.32
CA ALA A 87 -3.09 1.48 2.14
C ALA A 87 -3.60 0.98 3.49
N THR A 88 -4.40 -0.10 3.50
CA THR A 88 -4.94 -0.72 4.71
C THR A 88 -3.81 -1.25 5.61
N ALA A 89 -2.81 -1.93 5.03
CA ALA A 89 -1.65 -2.40 5.77
C ALA A 89 -0.82 -1.25 6.37
N GLY A 90 -0.65 -0.16 5.63
CA GLY A 90 -0.01 1.06 6.11
C GLY A 90 -0.75 1.68 7.31
N GLN A 91 -2.08 1.81 7.20
CA GLN A 91 -2.93 2.29 8.29
C GLN A 91 -2.86 1.38 9.53
N GLY A 92 -2.91 0.06 9.34
CA GLY A 92 -2.77 -0.91 10.42
C GLY A 92 -1.47 -0.75 11.19
N ARG A 93 -0.34 -0.60 10.48
CA ARG A 93 0.97 -0.38 11.11
C ARG A 93 1.03 0.92 11.91
N ILE A 94 0.39 1.99 11.43
CA ILE A 94 0.32 3.26 12.18
C ILE A 94 -0.47 3.05 13.48
N ASN A 95 -1.60 2.35 13.41
CA ASN A 95 -2.41 2.06 14.60
C ASN A 95 -1.63 1.25 15.63
N GLU A 96 -0.91 0.20 15.20
CA GLU A 96 -0.05 -0.59 16.08
C GLU A 96 1.03 0.25 16.78
N ILE A 97 1.67 1.18 16.04
CA ILE A 97 2.66 2.10 16.60
C ILE A 97 2.02 3.01 17.66
N VAL A 98 0.86 3.57 17.36
CA VAL A 98 0.12 4.45 18.28
C VAL A 98 -0.27 3.69 19.55
N GLU A 99 -0.81 2.47 19.42
CA GLU A 99 -1.16 1.62 20.56
C GLU A 99 0.06 1.31 21.44
N LYS A 100 1.19 0.96 20.81
CA LYS A 100 2.44 0.69 21.53
C LYS A 100 2.95 1.91 22.30
N ILE A 101 2.98 3.09 21.67
CA ILE A 101 3.40 4.33 22.33
C ILE A 101 2.48 4.64 23.52
N ASN A 102 1.16 4.50 23.36
CA ASN A 102 0.21 4.74 24.43
C ASN A 102 0.42 3.78 25.62
N ALA A 103 0.71 2.50 25.35
CA ALA A 103 1.03 1.51 26.38
C ALA A 103 2.34 1.86 27.12
N GLU A 104 3.39 2.25 26.40
CA GLU A 104 4.67 2.67 26.99
C GLU A 104 4.52 3.93 27.86
N VAL A 105 3.74 4.92 27.41
CA VAL A 105 3.43 6.13 28.18
C VAL A 105 2.67 5.78 29.46
N ALA A 106 1.66 4.91 29.38
CA ALA A 106 0.90 4.47 30.56
C ALA A 106 1.80 3.76 31.59
N ALA A 107 2.65 2.83 31.13
CA ALA A 107 3.61 2.15 32.00
C ALA A 107 4.64 3.12 32.61
N GLY A 108 5.10 4.10 31.84
CA GLY A 108 6.00 5.16 32.31
C GLY A 108 5.38 6.00 33.43
N LYS A 109 4.12 6.41 33.27
CA LYS A 109 3.37 7.16 34.31
C LYS A 109 3.26 6.37 35.61
N GLN A 110 2.87 5.10 35.55
CA GLN A 110 2.77 4.24 36.73
C GLN A 110 4.11 4.11 37.47
N LYS A 111 5.23 3.97 36.74
CA LYS A 111 6.57 3.91 37.35
C LYS A 111 6.94 5.21 38.08
N VAL A 112 6.61 6.37 37.51
CA VAL A 112 6.87 7.66 38.13
C VAL A 112 6.02 7.83 39.40
N GLU A 113 4.73 7.51 39.34
CA GLU A 113 3.82 7.58 40.49
C GLU A 113 4.28 6.68 41.64
N GLN A 114 4.71 5.44 41.35
CA GLN A 114 5.29 4.51 42.34
C GLN A 114 6.59 5.05 42.94
N SER A 115 7.45 5.69 42.14
CA SER A 115 8.71 6.26 42.61
C SER A 115 8.49 7.48 43.52
N GLN A 116 7.45 8.27 43.25
CA GLN A 116 7.07 9.41 44.10
C GLN A 116 6.45 8.97 45.42
N SER A 117 5.67 7.89 45.43
CA SER A 117 5.07 7.33 46.65
C SER A 117 6.05 6.49 47.49
N ALA A 118 7.17 6.04 46.91
CA ALA A 118 8.25 5.36 47.63
C ALA A 118 9.34 6.31 48.19
N SER A 119 9.24 7.61 47.95
CA SER A 119 10.13 8.59 48.58
C SER A 119 9.83 8.66 50.09
N PRO A 120 10.83 8.47 50.99
CA PRO A 120 10.56 8.48 52.43
C PRO A 120 10.06 9.87 52.84
N SER A 121 8.95 9.91 53.57
CA SER A 121 8.64 11.08 54.38
C SER A 121 9.85 11.33 55.29
N LEU A 122 10.53 12.46 55.08
CA LEU A 122 11.46 13.03 56.06
C LEU A 122 10.62 13.39 57.29
N SER A 123 10.34 12.38 58.09
CA SER A 123 9.78 12.53 59.42
C SER A 123 10.87 13.19 60.26
N PRO A 124 10.62 14.35 60.91
CA PRO A 124 11.62 14.96 61.78
C PRO A 124 12.03 13.96 62.86
N PRO A 125 13.31 13.95 63.28
CA PRO A 125 13.78 12.98 64.25
C PRO A 125 12.98 13.12 65.57
N PRO A 126 12.60 12.00 66.22
CA PRO A 126 11.88 12.03 67.48
C PRO A 126 12.85 12.51 68.56
N GLY A 127 12.74 13.79 68.94
CA GLY A 127 13.62 14.36 69.96
C GLY A 127 13.67 15.89 70.09
N ALA A 128 12.90 16.67 69.33
CA ALA A 128 12.76 18.09 69.62
C ALA A 128 11.76 18.28 70.78
N ALA A 129 12.30 18.29 72.01
CA ALA A 129 11.54 18.66 73.20
C ALA A 129 10.92 20.07 73.04
N PRO A 130 9.74 20.34 73.63
CA PRO A 130 9.12 21.65 73.60
C PRO A 130 9.89 22.58 74.55
N GLY A 131 10.80 23.38 73.99
CA GLY A 131 11.43 24.49 74.69
C GLY A 131 10.43 25.64 74.82
N SER A 132 9.67 25.66 75.92
CA SER A 132 9.07 26.87 76.44
C SER A 132 10.19 27.90 76.70
N LEU A 133 10.19 29.00 75.96
CA LEU A 133 10.87 30.22 76.38
C LEU A 133 9.84 31.34 76.46
N THR A 134 9.37 31.53 77.69
CA THR A 134 8.95 32.81 78.25
C THR A 134 10.00 33.89 78.00
N TYR A 135 9.67 34.91 77.22
CA TYR A 135 9.44 36.29 77.69
C TYR A 135 8.86 37.14 76.55
#